data_AF-A0A8C6K7J2-F1
#
_entry.id   AF-A0A8C6K7J2-F1
#
_cell.length_a   1.000
_cell.length_b   1.000
_cell.length_c   1.000
_cell.angle_alpha   90.00
_cell.angle_beta   90.00
_cell.angle_gamma   90.00
#
_symmetry.space_group_name_H-M   'P 1'
#
loop_
_entity.id
_entity.type
_entity.pdbx_description
1 polymer ?
#
loop_
_entity_poly.entity_id
_entity_poly.type
_entity_poly.pdbx_seq_one_letter_code
_entity_poly.pdbx_strand_id
1 'polypeptide(L)'
;MFLLTFSTCASLLLVFPPCTHQLCRYETSTQCEEAEFAPGSNLAGEGFDITKMERKGAFVLDMNKWKRKDKSCMLCINPYLDNKKQKLPLSVVDWRAKQSCSAKVSSKLYKSSEALVRSSSSSVENNWKLGLNFQTLKTGASLMLAGTNSKLADYSMEKTKSDKFSFASVSMSCEYYSYRVSGSPKLHQEFGKAAKRLPKVYSSETKQHFYKLIDTFGTHYITKVKLGGDVHSVTSIRQCQASLQGLSAEEVQMCLAVEASASFRATITTESKHCKKDIQKSDSKAAFSNLFNDRCGTVFLTHSVRAAGLWGDWFTSTDGFVKVFFNKIEHRTHVITNNNNPHWDMVIDLGDQDLSSVNKVKFEVWDQDSGWDDDLLGACEKVLTAGVKQDLCYLNRGQLFYKLEVTCAPSLSGDSCMDYKPSPMNQSLRKLYVSRHARPIPKAMLLEMGVFVNESWQNQSLPFLCVDLFDAVPQNE
;
A
#
# COMPACT_ATOMS: atom_id res chain seq x y z
N MET A 1 -39.12 68.43 20.16
CA MET A 1 -39.20 67.15 20.90
C MET A 1 -38.01 66.31 20.43
N PHE A 2 -37.00 66.14 21.29
CA PHE A 2 -35.69 65.58 20.95
C PHE A 2 -35.81 64.09 20.57
N LEU A 3 -35.25 63.72 19.41
CA LEU A 3 -34.99 62.33 19.02
C LEU A 3 -33.53 62.02 19.36
N LEU A 4 -33.34 61.24 20.44
CA LEU A 4 -32.05 60.67 20.84
C LEU A 4 -31.78 59.42 20.01
N THR A 5 -30.82 59.51 19.10
CA THR A 5 -30.21 58.36 18.41
C THR A 5 -29.12 57.77 19.31
N PHE A 6 -29.41 56.64 19.96
CA PHE A 6 -28.39 55.86 20.65
C PHE A 6 -27.63 54.99 19.64
N SER A 7 -26.42 55.44 19.29
CA SER A 7 -25.42 54.63 18.61
C SER A 7 -24.74 53.72 19.63
N THR A 8 -25.09 52.43 19.62
CA THR A 8 -24.38 51.41 20.40
C THR A 8 -23.14 50.96 19.65
N CYS A 9 -22.01 51.58 19.98
CA CYS A 9 -20.69 51.09 19.58
C CYS A 9 -20.38 49.82 20.38
N ALA A 10 -20.76 48.65 19.85
CA ALA A 10 -20.35 47.37 20.39
C ALA A 10 -18.84 47.21 20.19
N SER A 11 -18.08 47.63 21.20
CA SER A 11 -16.64 47.41 21.29
C SER A 11 -16.40 45.90 21.37
N LEU A 12 -16.02 45.29 20.25
CA LEU A 12 -15.54 43.93 20.18
C LEU A 12 -14.21 43.89 20.97
N LEU A 13 -14.28 43.61 22.27
CA LEU A 13 -13.12 43.24 23.06
C LEU A 13 -12.58 41.95 22.46
N LEU A 14 -11.59 42.09 21.58
CA LEU A 14 -10.68 41.00 21.21
C LEU A 14 -9.98 40.58 22.51
N VAL A 15 -10.59 39.64 23.24
CA VAL A 15 -9.91 38.87 24.27
C VAL A 15 -8.87 38.05 23.53
N PHE A 16 -7.68 38.62 23.37
CA PHE A 16 -6.51 37.83 23.01
C PHE A 16 -6.42 36.71 24.04
N PRO A 17 -6.34 35.43 23.61
CA PRO A 17 -6.14 34.33 24.56
C PRO A 17 -4.93 34.68 25.43
N PRO A 18 -5.05 34.57 26.77
CA PRO A 18 -3.98 34.94 27.67
C PRO A 18 -2.71 34.22 27.21
N CYS A 19 -1.63 34.98 26.98
CA CYS A 19 -0.31 34.41 26.78
C CYS A 19 0.02 33.61 28.04
N THR A 20 -0.24 32.30 28.01
CA THR A 20 0.23 31.36 29.00
C THR A 20 1.73 31.23 28.80
N HIS A 21 2.48 32.22 29.28
CA HIS A 21 3.91 32.08 29.46
C HIS A 21 4.10 30.94 30.46
N GLN A 22 4.49 29.79 29.92
CA GLN A 22 4.80 28.63 30.69
C GLN A 22 5.95 28.94 31.64
N LEU A 23 5.61 29.07 32.91
CA LEU A 23 6.55 29.50 33.94
C LEU A 23 7.33 28.28 34.42
N CYS A 24 8.50 28.06 33.81
CA CYS A 24 9.50 27.12 34.30
C CYS A 24 10.52 27.87 35.15
N ARG A 25 10.71 27.44 36.40
CA ARG A 25 11.66 28.07 37.32
C ARG A 25 12.39 27.05 38.19
N TYR A 26 13.57 27.43 38.68
CA TYR A 26 14.30 26.63 39.63
C TYR A 26 13.73 26.84 41.03
N GLU A 27 13.52 25.76 41.76
CA GLU A 27 12.90 25.74 43.09
C GLU A 27 13.74 24.91 44.08
N THR A 28 13.46 25.07 45.37
CA THR A 28 14.16 24.41 46.47
C THR A 28 13.81 22.92 46.60
N SER A 29 14.66 22.14 47.28
CA SER A 29 14.55 20.68 47.37
C SER A 29 13.19 20.18 47.88
N THR A 30 12.53 20.88 48.80
CA THR A 30 11.25 20.43 49.40
C THR A 30 10.11 20.43 48.38
N GLN A 31 9.94 21.53 47.64
CA GLN A 31 8.90 21.63 46.61
C GLN A 31 9.15 20.64 45.45
N CYS A 32 10.41 20.34 45.18
CA CYS A 32 10.80 19.37 44.15
C CYS A 32 10.49 17.92 44.53
N GLU A 33 10.49 17.58 45.81
CA GLU A 33 10.19 16.23 46.28
C GLU A 33 8.69 15.94 46.19
N GLU A 34 7.85 16.92 46.52
CA GLU A 34 6.39 16.86 46.44
C GLU A 34 5.86 16.87 44.99
N ALA A 35 6.57 17.51 44.06
CA ALA A 35 6.13 17.61 42.67
C ALA A 35 6.28 16.28 41.91
N GLU A 36 5.27 15.92 41.12
CA GLU A 36 5.32 14.80 40.18
C GLU A 36 6.06 15.18 38.89
N PHE A 37 6.54 14.18 38.14
CA PHE A 37 7.12 14.42 36.82
C PHE A 37 6.07 14.89 35.81
N ALA A 38 6.49 15.75 34.88
CA ALA A 38 5.62 16.08 33.75
C ALA A 38 5.36 14.81 32.90
N PRO A 39 4.13 14.59 32.41
CA PRO A 39 3.77 13.40 31.65
C PRO A 39 4.70 13.16 30.47
N GLY A 40 5.28 11.96 30.38
CA GLY A 40 6.17 11.54 29.29
C GLY A 40 7.51 12.30 29.22
N SER A 41 7.88 13.08 30.24
CA SER A 41 9.18 13.78 30.31
C SER A 41 10.39 12.84 30.37
N ASN A 42 10.17 11.56 30.67
CA ASN A 42 11.18 10.50 30.71
C ASN A 42 11.29 9.68 29.42
N LEU A 43 10.54 10.01 28.36
CA LEU A 43 10.54 9.22 27.11
C LEU A 43 11.77 9.48 26.22
N ALA A 44 12.39 10.65 26.33
CA ALA A 44 13.66 10.87 25.66
C ALA A 44 14.77 9.97 26.23
N GLY A 45 15.84 9.76 25.48
CA GLY A 45 16.92 8.87 25.90
C GLY A 45 16.60 7.38 25.80
N GLU A 46 15.35 7.00 25.54
CA GLU A 46 14.97 5.62 25.21
C GLU A 46 15.59 5.23 23.87
N GLY A 47 16.10 4.00 23.82
CA GLY A 47 16.61 3.35 22.63
C GLY A 47 15.54 3.14 21.57
N PHE A 48 15.93 3.26 20.30
CA PHE A 48 15.06 3.15 19.15
C PHE A 48 15.71 2.29 18.05
N ASP A 49 14.97 1.30 17.56
CA ASP A 49 15.33 0.52 16.39
C ASP A 49 14.67 1.13 15.15
N ILE A 50 15.48 1.80 14.33
CA ILE A 50 15.01 2.47 13.13
C ILE A 50 14.49 1.48 12.07
N THR A 51 14.97 0.23 12.08
CA THR A 51 14.56 -0.79 11.12
C THR A 51 13.18 -1.34 11.45
N LYS A 52 12.88 -1.48 12.74
CA LYS A 52 11.57 -1.93 13.24
C LYS A 52 10.57 -0.79 13.45
N MET A 53 11.08 0.45 13.54
CA MET A 53 10.32 1.63 13.97
C MET A 53 9.72 1.47 15.37
N GLU A 54 10.47 0.83 16.26
CA GLU A 54 10.04 0.46 17.61
C GLU A 54 11.00 0.98 18.67
N ARG A 55 10.44 1.35 19.83
CA ARG A 55 11.22 1.69 21.01
C ARG A 55 11.70 0.41 21.69
N LYS A 56 12.91 0.43 22.25
CA LYS A 56 13.55 -0.75 22.84
C LYS A 56 13.24 -0.94 24.33
N GLY A 57 12.67 0.05 25.02
CA GLY A 57 12.48 0.03 26.47
C GLY A 57 13.77 0.20 27.28
N ALA A 58 14.94 0.02 26.68
CA ALA A 58 16.24 0.29 27.29
C ALA A 58 16.66 1.75 27.07
N PHE A 59 17.26 2.38 28.08
CA PHE A 59 17.63 3.78 28.04
C PHE A 59 19.14 3.98 27.87
N VAL A 60 19.51 4.83 26.92
CA VAL A 60 20.88 5.32 26.71
C VAL A 60 21.17 6.47 27.67
N LEU A 61 20.17 7.31 27.95
CA LEU A 61 20.28 8.46 28.85
C LEU A 61 19.57 8.20 30.18
N ASP A 62 20.11 8.78 31.24
CA ASP A 62 19.50 8.80 32.55
C ASP A 62 18.48 9.95 32.64
N MET A 63 17.20 9.59 32.50
CA MET A 63 16.06 10.50 32.61
C MET A 63 15.44 10.54 34.00
N ASN A 64 15.98 9.80 34.97
CA ASN A 64 15.44 9.75 36.33
C ASN A 64 16.07 10.81 37.24
N LYS A 65 17.24 11.34 36.87
CA LYS A 65 17.88 12.42 37.62
C LYS A 65 17.21 13.75 37.36
N TRP A 66 16.73 14.37 38.43
CA TRP A 66 16.07 15.69 38.43
C TRP A 66 16.73 16.70 39.37
N LYS A 67 17.48 16.23 40.38
CA LYS A 67 18.10 17.06 41.42
C LYS A 67 19.50 17.54 40.99
N ARG A 68 19.74 18.86 41.03
CA ARG A 68 21.03 19.48 40.74
C ARG A 68 21.99 19.37 41.94
N LYS A 69 23.24 19.78 41.75
CA LYS A 69 24.29 19.74 42.80
C LYS A 69 23.96 20.63 44.00
N ASP A 70 23.32 21.77 43.76
CA ASP A 70 22.80 22.73 44.74
C ASP A 70 21.46 22.27 45.36
N LYS A 71 21.03 21.03 45.09
CA LYS A 71 19.75 20.43 45.52
C LYS A 71 18.50 21.10 44.94
N SER A 72 18.63 22.04 43.99
CA SER A 72 17.49 22.62 43.27
C SER A 72 16.99 21.70 42.17
N CYS A 73 15.77 21.94 41.68
CA CYS A 73 15.23 21.30 40.48
C CYS A 73 14.44 22.30 39.63
N MET A 74 14.14 21.92 38.39
CA MET A 74 13.26 22.69 37.52
C MET A 74 11.81 22.25 37.71
N LEU A 75 10.95 23.18 38.11
CA LEU A 75 9.50 23.03 38.14
C LEU A 75 8.86 23.88 37.06
N CYS A 76 7.91 23.30 36.33
CA CYS A 76 7.12 23.99 35.32
C CYS A 76 5.63 23.87 35.63
N ILE A 77 4.89 24.93 35.38
CA ILE A 77 3.43 24.94 35.51
C ILE A 77 2.83 24.23 34.29
N ASN A 78 1.99 23.21 34.53
CA ASN A 78 1.29 22.50 33.45
C ASN A 78 -0.16 23.02 33.29
N PRO A 79 -0.46 23.79 32.24
CA PRO A 79 -1.81 24.34 32.01
C PRO A 79 -2.87 23.26 31.71
N TYR A 80 -2.47 22.05 31.31
CA TYR A 80 -3.40 20.94 31.01
C TYR A 80 -3.71 20.07 32.23
N LEU A 81 -3.12 20.35 33.39
CA LEU A 81 -3.35 19.62 34.65
C LEU A 81 -3.57 20.64 35.79
N ASP A 82 -4.57 21.51 35.63
CA ASP A 82 -4.98 22.50 36.62
C ASP A 82 -3.83 23.39 37.14
N ASN A 83 -2.89 23.74 36.26
CA ASN A 83 -1.69 24.51 36.60
C ASN A 83 -0.83 23.88 37.70
N LYS A 84 -0.88 22.55 37.87
CA LYS A 84 -0.03 21.82 38.81
C LYS A 84 1.45 22.03 38.43
N LYS A 85 2.29 22.28 39.45
CA LYS A 85 3.74 22.31 39.28
C LYS A 85 4.27 20.89 39.06
N GLN A 86 4.99 20.69 37.97
CA GLN A 86 5.59 19.41 37.62
C GLN A 86 7.09 19.54 37.45
N LYS A 87 7.83 18.54 37.95
CA LYS A 87 9.29 18.48 37.83
C LYS A 87 9.72 17.88 36.51
N LEU A 88 10.89 18.32 36.04
CA LEU A 88 11.51 17.82 34.82
C LEU A 88 12.84 17.12 35.13
N PRO A 89 13.22 16.09 34.35
CA PRO A 89 14.57 15.55 34.39
C PRO A 89 15.62 16.61 34.06
N LEU A 90 16.83 16.48 34.62
CA LEU A 90 17.96 17.38 34.38
C LEU A 90 18.37 17.45 32.90
N SER A 91 18.16 16.36 32.17
CA SER A 91 18.50 16.26 30.76
C SER A 91 17.46 16.92 29.85
N VAL A 92 16.29 17.34 30.38
CA VAL A 92 15.20 17.96 29.60
C VAL A 92 15.38 19.48 29.58
N VAL A 93 15.28 20.05 28.37
CA VAL A 93 15.26 21.50 28.15
C VAL A 93 14.16 21.88 27.16
N ASP A 94 13.77 23.15 27.19
CA ASP A 94 12.74 23.73 26.31
C ASP A 94 11.40 22.98 26.37
N TRP A 95 11.00 22.53 27.56
CA TRP A 95 9.69 21.91 27.76
C TRP A 95 8.56 22.91 27.52
N ARG A 96 7.64 22.53 26.64
CA ARG A 96 6.51 23.35 26.20
C ARG A 96 5.22 22.55 26.29
N ALA A 97 4.17 23.17 26.82
CA ALA A 97 2.79 22.72 26.85
C ALA A 97 2.09 23.53 25.75
N LYS A 98 2.04 22.94 24.55
CA LYS A 98 1.50 23.56 23.35
C LYS A 98 0.53 22.59 22.71
N GLN A 99 -0.74 22.98 22.68
CA GLN A 99 -1.78 22.26 21.97
C GLN A 99 -1.74 22.64 20.50
N SER A 100 -1.43 21.68 19.65
CA SER A 100 -1.40 21.82 18.20
C SER A 100 -2.04 20.58 17.58
N CYS A 101 -3.34 20.66 17.31
CA CYS A 101 -4.13 19.60 16.71
C CYS A 101 -4.36 19.84 15.22
N SER A 102 -4.26 18.77 14.43
CA SER A 102 -4.67 18.79 13.04
C SER A 102 -6.19 18.98 12.95
N ALA A 103 -6.65 20.10 12.39
CA ALA A 103 -8.09 20.36 12.18
C ALA A 103 -8.72 19.52 11.05
N LYS A 104 -7.86 18.92 10.21
CA LYS A 104 -8.22 18.10 9.06
C LYS A 104 -7.54 16.75 9.14
N VAL A 105 -8.22 15.73 8.65
CA VAL A 105 -7.64 14.39 8.46
C VAL A 105 -6.61 14.45 7.33
N SER A 106 -5.41 13.93 7.58
CA SER A 106 -4.43 13.71 6.52
C SER A 106 -4.70 12.36 5.87
N SER A 107 -4.82 12.34 4.55
CA SER A 107 -5.01 11.11 3.78
C SER A 107 -4.01 11.05 2.63
N LYS A 108 -3.40 9.88 2.43
CA LYS A 108 -2.37 9.64 1.41
C LYS A 108 -2.56 8.27 0.77
N LEU A 109 -2.26 8.17 -0.51
CA LEU A 109 -2.29 6.91 -1.27
C LEU A 109 -0.86 6.48 -1.63
N TYR A 110 -0.56 5.21 -1.44
CA TYR A 110 0.72 4.58 -1.79
C TYR A 110 0.47 3.43 -2.75
N LYS A 111 1.18 3.46 -3.89
CA LYS A 111 1.07 2.42 -4.93
C LYS A 111 1.92 1.18 -4.64
N SER A 112 2.84 1.25 -3.67
CA SER A 112 3.74 0.15 -3.29
C SER A 112 3.94 0.06 -1.78
N SER A 113 4.38 -1.10 -1.32
CA SER A 113 4.76 -1.34 0.10
C SER A 113 5.95 -0.47 0.50
N GLU A 114 6.89 -0.26 -0.43
CA GLU A 114 8.09 0.56 -0.25
C GLU A 114 7.73 2.03 -0.01
N ALA A 115 6.85 2.59 -0.84
CA ALA A 115 6.39 3.96 -0.67
C ALA A 115 5.67 4.15 0.68
N LEU A 116 4.82 3.19 1.05
CA LEU A 116 4.12 3.19 2.34
C LEU A 116 5.11 3.14 3.51
N VAL A 117 6.03 2.18 3.52
CA VAL A 117 6.97 2.02 4.64
C VAL A 117 7.98 3.18 4.67
N ARG A 118 8.34 3.77 3.52
CA ARG A 118 9.19 4.97 3.47
C ARG A 118 8.47 6.15 4.11
N SER A 119 7.17 6.27 3.90
CA SER A 119 6.37 7.31 4.55
C SER A 119 6.37 7.17 6.08
N SER A 120 6.42 5.95 6.63
CA SER A 120 6.52 5.74 8.08
C SER A 120 7.82 6.32 8.68
N SER A 121 8.91 6.34 7.92
CA SER A 121 10.17 6.95 8.36
C SER A 121 10.10 8.48 8.45
N SER A 122 9.11 9.12 7.80
CA SER A 122 8.93 10.57 7.87
C SER A 122 8.50 11.07 9.25
N SER A 123 8.04 10.18 10.13
CA SER A 123 7.79 10.48 11.55
C SER A 123 9.07 10.81 12.32
N VAL A 124 10.25 10.50 11.77
CA VAL A 124 11.56 10.86 12.33
C VAL A 124 11.97 12.22 11.76
N GLU A 125 11.83 13.29 12.55
CA GLU A 125 12.02 14.68 12.08
C GLU A 125 13.48 15.03 11.73
N ASN A 126 14.46 14.30 12.25
CA ASN A 126 15.87 14.61 12.03
C ASN A 126 16.47 13.76 10.91
N ASN A 127 17.65 14.18 10.44
CA ASN A 127 18.45 13.35 9.55
C ASN A 127 19.12 12.24 10.37
N TRP A 128 18.38 11.18 10.66
CA TRP A 128 18.85 10.00 11.37
C TRP A 128 20.04 9.30 10.67
N LYS A 129 20.31 9.64 9.40
CA LYS A 129 21.45 9.10 8.65
C LYS A 129 22.79 9.78 8.97
N LEU A 130 22.79 10.91 9.70
CA LEU A 130 24.01 11.67 9.98
C LEU A 130 25.03 10.84 10.76
N GLY A 131 26.29 10.88 10.32
CA GLY A 131 27.41 10.17 10.97
C GLY A 131 27.43 8.66 10.74
N LEU A 132 26.49 8.12 9.96
CA LEU A 132 26.45 6.72 9.56
C LEU A 132 26.92 6.61 8.10
N ASN A 133 27.83 5.67 7.82
CA ASN A 133 28.32 5.44 6.47
C ASN A 133 27.29 4.65 5.66
N PHE A 134 26.30 5.34 5.12
CA PHE A 134 25.33 4.77 4.18
C PHE A 134 25.79 5.06 2.76
N GLN A 135 26.20 4.03 2.03
CA GLN A 135 26.49 4.16 0.61
C GLN A 135 25.19 4.46 -0.15
N THR A 136 25.08 5.67 -0.69
CA THR A 136 24.16 5.94 -1.80
C THR A 136 24.62 5.12 -3.00
N LEU A 137 23.71 4.33 -3.56
CA LEU A 137 24.03 3.46 -4.68
C LEU A 137 24.51 4.31 -5.87
N LYS A 138 25.52 3.84 -6.61
CA LYS A 138 26.06 4.50 -7.82
C LYS A 138 25.00 4.80 -8.89
N THR A 139 23.84 4.15 -8.81
CA THR A 139 22.69 4.32 -9.69
C THR A 139 21.76 5.48 -9.30
N GLY A 140 22.07 6.25 -8.26
CA GLY A 140 21.19 7.31 -7.73
C GLY A 140 20.02 6.79 -6.90
N ALA A 141 19.87 5.47 -6.77
CA ALA A 141 18.79 4.87 -5.99
C ALA A 141 19.10 4.88 -4.48
N SER A 142 18.14 5.34 -3.67
CA SER A 142 18.27 5.34 -2.22
C SER A 142 17.83 3.99 -1.65
N LEU A 143 18.72 3.37 -0.90
CA LEU A 143 18.44 2.18 -0.11
C LEU A 143 17.41 2.48 0.98
N MET A 144 16.36 1.67 1.03
CA MET A 144 15.36 1.74 2.09
C MET A 144 15.82 0.91 3.28
N LEU A 145 16.01 1.56 4.44
CA LEU A 145 16.54 0.94 5.66
C LEU A 145 15.59 1.12 6.86
N ALA A 146 15.05 2.32 7.01
CA ALA A 146 14.09 2.62 8.07
C ALA A 146 12.76 1.89 7.83
N GLY A 147 12.21 1.26 8.87
CA GLY A 147 10.94 0.55 8.82
C GLY A 147 10.92 -0.77 8.05
N THR A 148 12.05 -1.21 7.49
CA THR A 148 12.15 -2.44 6.68
C THR A 148 11.71 -3.71 7.42
N ASN A 149 11.92 -3.76 8.73
CA ASN A 149 11.54 -4.86 9.61
C ASN A 149 10.36 -4.50 10.53
N SER A 150 9.57 -3.49 10.14
CA SER A 150 8.41 -3.08 10.93
C SER A 150 7.20 -3.98 10.64
N LYS A 151 6.24 -4.03 11.57
CA LYS A 151 4.96 -4.72 11.35
C LYS A 151 4.22 -4.19 10.12
N LEU A 152 4.38 -2.90 9.80
CA LEU A 152 3.80 -2.28 8.62
C LEU A 152 4.46 -2.80 7.33
N ALA A 153 5.77 -3.01 7.35
CA ALA A 153 6.48 -3.67 6.26
C ALA A 153 5.98 -5.10 6.08
N ASP A 154 6.01 -5.93 7.12
CA ASP A 154 5.53 -7.31 7.07
C ASP A 154 4.10 -7.40 6.51
N TYR A 155 3.19 -6.58 7.06
CA TYR A 155 1.81 -6.49 6.61
C TYR A 155 1.69 -6.13 5.13
N SER A 156 2.30 -5.01 4.72
CA SER A 156 2.14 -4.49 3.36
C SER A 156 2.84 -5.37 2.32
N MET A 157 4.00 -5.92 2.65
CA MET A 157 4.78 -6.81 1.80
C MET A 157 4.06 -8.15 1.57
N GLU A 158 3.51 -8.76 2.62
CA GLU A 158 2.74 -10.01 2.48
C GLU A 158 1.45 -9.81 1.68
N LYS A 159 0.79 -8.65 1.83
CA LYS A 159 -0.36 -8.27 0.99
C LYS A 159 0.03 -8.23 -0.48
N THR A 160 1.09 -7.50 -0.85
CA THR A 160 1.49 -7.39 -2.27
C THR A 160 2.00 -8.71 -2.88
N LYS A 161 2.53 -9.63 -2.06
CA LYS A 161 2.81 -11.01 -2.51
C LYS A 161 1.55 -11.81 -2.77
N SER A 162 0.48 -11.58 -2.02
CA SER A 162 -0.80 -12.32 -2.16
C SER A 162 -1.68 -11.83 -3.31
N ASP A 163 -1.60 -10.55 -3.67
CA ASP A 163 -2.33 -9.96 -4.79
C ASP A 163 -1.76 -8.57 -5.15
N LYS A 164 -2.32 -7.87 -6.14
CA LYS A 164 -2.00 -6.46 -6.42
C LYS A 164 -2.72 -5.52 -5.44
N PHE A 165 -1.95 -4.84 -4.59
CA PHE A 165 -2.46 -3.93 -3.57
C PHE A 165 -1.87 -2.52 -3.68
N SER A 166 -2.73 -1.52 -3.48
CA SER A 166 -2.37 -0.16 -3.03
C SER A 166 -2.66 -0.02 -1.54
N PHE A 167 -2.18 1.06 -0.92
CA PHE A 167 -2.44 1.36 0.49
C PHE A 167 -2.88 2.80 0.65
N ALA A 168 -4.00 3.03 1.33
CA ALA A 168 -4.41 4.36 1.74
C ALA A 168 -4.12 4.52 3.23
N SER A 169 -3.37 5.57 3.62
CA SER A 169 -3.20 5.93 5.02
C SER A 169 -4.09 7.10 5.39
N VAL A 170 -4.72 7.01 6.54
CA VAL A 170 -5.48 8.07 7.17
C VAL A 170 -4.82 8.38 8.52
N SER A 171 -4.51 9.63 8.79
CA SER A 171 -3.92 10.03 10.06
C SER A 171 -4.46 11.35 10.60
N MET A 172 -4.54 11.42 11.93
CA MET A 172 -4.83 12.63 12.68
C MET A 172 -3.96 12.66 13.93
N SER A 173 -3.27 13.78 14.14
CA SER A 173 -2.39 13.96 15.29
C SER A 173 -2.67 15.27 16.02
N CYS A 174 -2.42 15.23 17.32
CA CYS A 174 -2.52 16.33 18.26
C CYS A 174 -1.26 16.34 19.13
N GLU A 175 -0.45 17.38 19.02
CA GLU A 175 0.65 17.65 19.94
C GLU A 175 0.09 18.41 21.16
N TYR A 176 0.53 18.02 22.36
CA TYR A 176 0.23 18.68 23.64
C TYR A 176 1.51 19.14 24.34
N TYR A 177 2.58 18.34 24.27
CA TYR A 177 3.86 18.68 24.88
C TYR A 177 4.99 18.54 23.88
N SER A 178 6.00 19.39 24.00
CA SER A 178 7.27 19.19 23.30
C SER A 178 8.46 19.55 24.16
N TYR A 179 9.56 18.83 23.97
CA TYR A 179 10.83 19.13 24.62
C TYR A 179 12.00 18.51 23.86
N ARG A 180 13.22 18.88 24.22
CA ARG A 180 14.43 18.25 23.72
C ARG A 180 15.40 17.90 24.85
N VAL A 181 16.37 17.08 24.51
CA VAL A 181 17.47 16.72 25.39
C VAL A 181 18.54 17.82 25.35
N SER A 182 19.18 18.06 26.50
CA SER A 182 20.29 19.00 26.64
C SER A 182 21.53 18.55 25.85
N GLY A 183 22.46 19.47 25.57
CA GLY A 183 23.70 19.14 24.83
C GLY A 183 24.71 18.29 25.62
N SER A 184 24.49 18.08 26.93
CA SER A 184 25.38 17.30 27.80
C SER A 184 24.58 16.38 28.74
N PRO A 185 23.77 15.46 28.19
CA PRO A 185 22.92 14.60 28.99
C PRO A 185 23.76 13.59 29.79
N LYS A 186 23.21 13.08 30.88
CA LYS A 186 23.86 12.02 31.65
C LYS A 186 23.54 10.67 31.03
N LEU A 187 24.56 9.84 30.81
CA LEU A 187 24.39 8.47 30.34
C LEU A 187 23.78 7.60 31.44
N HIS A 188 22.91 6.68 31.02
CA HIS A 188 22.40 5.63 31.89
C HIS A 188 23.54 4.70 32.32
N GLN A 189 23.54 4.27 33.58
CA GLN A 189 24.65 3.48 34.14
C GLN A 189 24.86 2.16 33.38
N GLU A 190 23.78 1.46 33.04
CA GLU A 190 23.83 0.18 32.32
C GLU A 190 24.38 0.35 30.90
N PHE A 191 23.97 1.39 30.17
CA PHE A 191 24.54 1.69 28.86
C PHE A 191 26.02 2.00 28.97
N GLY A 192 26.42 2.83 29.94
CA GLY A 192 27.81 3.17 30.17
C GLY A 192 28.69 1.96 30.50
N LYS A 193 28.17 0.99 31.28
CA LYS A 193 28.87 -0.28 31.53
C LYS A 193 28.95 -1.14 30.28
N ALA A 194 27.85 -1.27 29.53
CA ALA A 194 27.80 -2.08 28.32
C ALA A 194 28.77 -1.55 27.24
N ALA A 195 28.79 -0.24 27.02
CA ALA A 195 29.70 0.41 26.08
C ALA A 195 31.18 0.21 26.45
N LYS A 196 31.53 0.29 27.74
CA LYS A 196 32.90 0.05 28.23
C LYS A 196 33.38 -1.40 28.04
N ARG A 197 32.47 -2.36 27.95
CA ARG A 197 32.79 -3.78 27.75
C ARG A 197 33.00 -4.14 26.28
N LEU A 198 32.74 -3.22 25.35
CA LEU A 198 32.92 -3.50 23.94
C LEU A 198 34.41 -3.62 23.59
N PRO A 199 34.76 -4.52 22.65
CA PRO A 199 36.10 -4.56 22.07
C PRO A 199 36.47 -3.21 21.45
N LYS A 200 37.75 -2.83 21.53
CA LYS A 200 38.25 -1.55 20.97
C LYS A 200 38.18 -1.50 19.45
N VAL A 201 38.17 -2.66 18.78
CA VAL A 201 38.18 -2.79 17.32
C VAL A 201 37.02 -3.67 16.88
N TYR A 202 36.31 -3.22 15.85
CA TYR A 202 35.28 -3.99 15.17
C TYR A 202 35.92 -4.95 14.15
N SER A 203 35.56 -6.23 14.23
CA SER A 203 36.04 -7.32 13.37
C SER A 203 34.96 -8.38 13.19
N SER A 204 35.16 -9.34 12.28
CA SER A 204 34.18 -10.43 12.06
C SER A 204 33.96 -11.27 13.31
N GLU A 205 35.00 -11.43 14.13
CA GLU A 205 35.02 -12.19 15.38
C GLU A 205 34.34 -11.41 16.50
N THR A 206 34.53 -10.08 16.54
CA THR A 206 33.99 -9.23 17.62
C THR A 206 32.59 -8.67 17.35
N LYS A 207 32.07 -8.78 16.12
CA LYS A 207 30.79 -8.17 15.69
C LYS A 207 29.59 -8.47 16.61
N GLN A 208 29.52 -9.68 17.17
CA GLN A 208 28.40 -10.09 18.03
C GLN A 208 28.27 -9.24 19.30
N HIS A 209 29.38 -8.72 19.82
CA HIS A 209 29.36 -7.84 21.00
C HIS A 209 28.68 -6.50 20.68
N PHE A 210 28.93 -5.96 19.48
CA PHE A 210 28.29 -4.74 19.00
C PHE A 210 26.81 -4.96 18.68
N TYR A 211 26.48 -6.09 18.04
CA TYR A 211 25.09 -6.43 17.74
C TYR A 211 24.26 -6.62 19.01
N LYS A 212 24.83 -7.21 20.07
CA LYS A 212 24.16 -7.30 21.37
C LYS A 212 23.88 -5.93 21.99
N LEU A 213 24.80 -4.97 21.87
CA LEU A 213 24.57 -3.60 22.34
C LEU A 213 23.41 -2.95 21.57
N ILE A 214 23.44 -3.03 20.23
CA ILE A 214 22.42 -2.46 19.34
C ILE A 214 21.06 -3.13 19.57
N ASP A 215 21.03 -4.46 19.75
CA ASP A 215 19.79 -5.17 20.03
C ASP A 215 19.25 -4.86 21.43
N THR A 216 20.08 -4.47 22.39
CA THR A 216 19.60 -4.05 23.71
C THR A 216 19.12 -2.60 23.69
N PHE A 217 19.95 -1.68 23.22
CA PHE A 217 19.74 -0.23 23.35
C PHE A 217 19.24 0.46 22.09
N GLY A 218 19.07 -0.27 20.99
CA GLY A 218 18.62 0.25 19.71
C GLY A 218 19.76 0.79 18.84
N THR A 219 19.41 1.06 17.59
CA THR A 219 20.28 1.72 16.61
C THR A 219 20.46 3.21 16.89
N HIS A 220 19.44 3.83 17.50
CA HIS A 220 19.34 5.26 17.78
C HIS A 220 18.75 5.44 19.18
N TYR A 221 18.66 6.68 19.65
CA TYR A 221 17.88 7.03 20.85
C TYR A 221 17.16 8.35 20.64
N ILE A 222 16.07 8.55 21.38
CA ILE A 222 15.18 9.70 21.19
C ILE A 222 15.80 10.96 21.82
N THR A 223 16.00 12.03 21.05
CA THR A 223 16.60 13.30 21.52
C THR A 223 15.62 14.47 21.55
N LYS A 224 14.53 14.38 20.81
CA LYS A 224 13.47 15.38 20.75
C LYS A 224 12.14 14.66 20.79
N VAL A 225 11.20 15.20 21.55
CA VAL A 225 9.94 14.54 21.84
C VAL A 225 8.81 15.52 21.58
N LYS A 226 7.80 15.04 20.86
CA LYS A 226 6.47 15.65 20.72
C LYS A 226 5.46 14.63 21.23
N LEU A 227 4.71 15.00 22.27
CA LEU A 227 3.75 14.11 22.93
C LEU A 227 2.35 14.61 22.72
N GLY A 228 1.45 13.66 22.56
CA GLY A 228 0.03 13.89 22.50
C GLY A 228 -0.66 12.65 21.95
N GLY A 229 -1.62 12.84 21.06
CA GLY A 229 -2.33 11.74 20.40
C GLY A 229 -1.94 11.65 18.93
N ASP A 230 -1.76 10.44 18.43
CA ASP A 230 -1.66 10.14 17.01
C ASP A 230 -2.53 8.93 16.71
N VAL A 231 -3.40 9.07 15.72
CA VAL A 231 -4.15 7.95 15.14
C VAL A 231 -3.69 7.84 13.71
N HIS A 232 -3.11 6.69 13.37
CA HIS A 232 -2.68 6.37 12.02
C HIS A 232 -3.26 5.01 11.64
N SER A 233 -4.00 4.97 10.54
CA SER A 233 -4.61 3.76 9.99
C SER A 233 -4.18 3.56 8.56
N VAL A 234 -3.95 2.32 8.16
CA VAL A 234 -3.58 1.95 6.80
C VAL A 234 -4.55 0.91 6.27
N THR A 235 -5.25 1.25 5.21
CA THR A 235 -6.19 0.37 4.52
C THR A 235 -5.54 -0.20 3.26
N SER A 236 -5.52 -1.51 3.12
CA SER A 236 -5.06 -2.17 1.90
C SER A 236 -6.18 -2.22 0.87
N ILE A 237 -5.94 -1.70 -0.33
CA ILE A 237 -6.87 -1.64 -1.45
C ILE A 237 -6.44 -2.69 -2.47
N ARG A 238 -7.26 -3.73 -2.69
CA ARG A 238 -7.03 -4.68 -3.78
C ARG A 238 -7.26 -3.95 -5.09
N GLN A 239 -6.21 -3.65 -5.84
CA GLN A 239 -6.30 -2.79 -7.03
C GLN A 239 -7.22 -3.38 -8.09
N CYS A 240 -7.01 -4.66 -8.45
CA CYS A 240 -7.85 -5.29 -9.46
C CYS A 240 -9.29 -5.39 -9.00
N GLN A 241 -9.52 -5.77 -7.73
CA GLN A 241 -10.86 -5.81 -7.19
C GLN A 241 -11.50 -4.42 -7.16
N ALA A 242 -10.78 -3.35 -6.79
CA ALA A 242 -11.23 -1.95 -6.78
C ALA A 242 -11.50 -1.40 -8.20
N SER A 243 -10.62 -1.68 -9.16
CA SER A 243 -10.81 -1.26 -10.55
C SER A 243 -11.99 -1.97 -11.17
N LEU A 244 -12.13 -3.26 -10.86
CA LEU A 244 -13.32 -4.03 -11.15
C LEU A 244 -14.52 -3.12 -10.83
N GLN A 245 -14.58 -2.52 -9.67
CA GLN A 245 -15.71 -1.77 -9.12
C GLN A 245 -16.18 -0.51 -9.86
N GLY A 246 -15.49 -0.13 -10.94
CA GLY A 246 -15.56 1.20 -11.52
C GLY A 246 -14.95 2.24 -10.57
N LEU A 247 -14.11 1.82 -9.62
CA LEU A 247 -13.48 2.70 -8.64
C LEU A 247 -11.96 2.72 -8.84
N SER A 248 -11.39 3.91 -8.78
CA SER A 248 -9.97 4.14 -8.65
C SER A 248 -9.52 4.00 -7.19
N ALA A 249 -8.23 3.73 -6.99
CA ALA A 249 -7.67 3.69 -5.63
C ALA A 249 -7.75 5.07 -4.95
N GLU A 250 -7.75 6.14 -5.75
CA GLU A 250 -7.93 7.54 -5.37
C GLU A 250 -9.35 7.80 -4.84
N GLU A 251 -10.39 7.30 -5.52
CA GLU A 251 -11.79 7.40 -5.05
C GLU A 251 -11.99 6.65 -3.73
N VAL A 252 -11.42 5.45 -3.59
CA VAL A 252 -11.45 4.69 -2.33
C VAL A 252 -10.75 5.46 -1.21
N GLN A 253 -9.55 6.02 -1.47
CA GLN A 253 -8.81 6.82 -0.51
C GLN A 253 -9.57 8.09 -0.08
N MET A 254 -10.27 8.73 -1.02
CA MET A 254 -11.11 9.90 -0.76
C MET A 254 -12.29 9.54 0.15
N CYS A 255 -13.00 8.45 -0.13
CA CYS A 255 -14.11 7.99 0.70
C CYS A 255 -13.66 7.64 2.13
N LEU A 256 -12.53 6.93 2.29
CA LEU A 256 -11.94 6.63 3.60
C LEU A 256 -11.61 7.90 4.39
N ALA A 257 -11.15 8.96 3.71
CA ALA A 257 -10.86 10.25 4.36
C ALA A 257 -12.14 10.95 4.84
N VAL A 258 -13.23 10.85 4.08
CA VAL A 258 -14.55 11.41 4.45
C VAL A 258 -15.14 10.68 5.65
N GLU A 259 -15.12 9.34 5.63
CA GLU A 259 -15.57 8.49 6.74
C GLU A 259 -14.78 8.81 8.01
N ALA A 260 -13.45 8.85 7.91
CA ALA A 260 -12.59 9.20 9.04
C ALA A 260 -12.85 10.62 9.56
N SER A 261 -13.06 11.60 8.67
CA SER A 261 -13.37 12.98 9.08
C SER A 261 -14.68 13.05 9.87
N ALA A 262 -15.69 12.27 9.48
CA ALA A 262 -16.94 12.16 10.24
C ALA A 262 -16.72 11.50 11.61
N SER A 263 -15.96 10.39 11.67
CA SER A 263 -15.64 9.71 12.93
C SER A 263 -14.84 10.58 13.90
N PHE A 264 -13.86 11.33 13.40
CA PHE A 264 -13.03 12.24 14.20
C PHE A 264 -13.70 13.59 14.49
N ARG A 265 -14.90 13.85 13.94
CA ARG A 265 -15.58 15.17 13.99
C ARG A 265 -14.67 16.30 13.48
N ALA A 266 -13.82 15.99 12.50
CA ALA A 266 -12.92 16.94 11.86
C ALA A 266 -13.65 17.69 10.74
N THR A 267 -13.03 18.75 10.20
CA THR A 267 -13.61 19.49 9.08
C THR A 267 -13.75 18.58 7.85
N ILE A 268 -14.99 18.30 7.46
CA ILE A 268 -15.31 17.53 6.26
C ILE A 268 -15.07 18.40 5.03
N THR A 269 -14.35 17.88 4.05
CA THR A 269 -14.06 18.58 2.80
C THR A 269 -15.22 18.46 1.81
N THR A 270 -15.28 19.36 0.83
CA THR A 270 -16.38 19.49 -0.16
C THR A 270 -16.57 18.26 -1.04
N GLU A 271 -15.56 17.39 -1.12
CA GLU A 271 -15.52 16.13 -1.88
C GLU A 271 -16.47 15.05 -1.30
N SER A 272 -17.07 15.27 -0.13
CA SER A 272 -18.09 14.39 0.45
C SER A 272 -19.29 14.12 -0.47
N LYS A 273 -19.62 15.05 -1.39
CA LYS A 273 -20.69 14.87 -2.37
C LYS A 273 -20.33 13.85 -3.46
N HIS A 274 -19.05 13.77 -3.85
CA HIS A 274 -18.57 12.78 -4.82
C HIS A 274 -18.63 11.38 -4.24
N CYS A 275 -18.09 11.20 -3.03
CA CYS A 275 -18.17 9.91 -2.34
C CYS A 275 -19.62 9.41 -2.21
N LYS A 276 -20.59 10.27 -1.87
CA LYS A 276 -22.01 9.89 -1.82
C LYS A 276 -22.59 9.46 -3.18
N LYS A 277 -22.14 10.08 -4.28
CA LYS A 277 -22.60 9.76 -5.64
C LYS A 277 -22.02 8.43 -6.13
N ASP A 278 -20.76 8.15 -5.80
CA ASP A 278 -20.08 6.92 -6.17
C ASP A 278 -20.56 5.74 -5.31
N ILE A 279 -20.92 5.99 -4.03
CA ILE A 279 -21.66 5.04 -3.16
C ILE A 279 -23.06 4.71 -3.69
N GLN A 280 -23.78 5.66 -4.30
CA GLN A 280 -25.13 5.42 -4.82
C GLN A 280 -25.18 4.64 -6.15
N LYS A 281 -24.09 4.65 -6.92
CA LYS A 281 -23.93 3.79 -8.11
C LYS A 281 -23.58 2.33 -7.75
N SER A 282 -23.40 2.08 -6.46
CA SER A 282 -22.80 0.90 -5.86
C SER A 282 -23.92 0.14 -5.15
N ASP A 283 -24.49 -0.88 -5.79
CA ASP A 283 -25.84 -1.37 -5.48
C ASP A 283 -25.93 -2.33 -4.26
N SER A 284 -25.24 -2.07 -3.14
CA SER A 284 -25.53 -2.85 -1.92
C SER A 284 -25.42 -2.12 -0.58
N LYS A 285 -26.28 -2.59 0.34
CA LYS A 285 -26.44 -2.15 1.73
C LYS A 285 -25.40 -2.76 2.70
N ALA A 286 -24.29 -3.31 2.22
CA ALA A 286 -23.15 -3.71 3.06
C ALA A 286 -22.05 -2.64 3.06
N ALA A 287 -21.15 -2.63 4.05
CA ALA A 287 -20.01 -1.72 4.09
C ALA A 287 -19.24 -1.76 2.75
N PHE A 288 -18.84 -0.57 2.27
CA PHE A 288 -18.24 -0.28 0.96
C PHE A 288 -17.11 -1.24 0.54
N SER A 289 -16.45 -1.88 1.51
CA SER A 289 -15.40 -2.89 1.33
C SER A 289 -15.81 -4.15 0.53
N ASN A 290 -17.10 -4.41 0.35
CA ASN A 290 -17.60 -5.75 0.04
C ASN A 290 -18.12 -5.95 -1.38
N LEU A 291 -18.06 -4.94 -2.22
CA LEU A 291 -18.81 -4.91 -3.45
C LEU A 291 -17.89 -4.59 -4.58
N PHE A 292 -18.15 -5.09 -5.80
CA PHE A 292 -18.00 -4.42 -7.12
C PHE A 292 -16.95 -5.05 -8.13
N ASN A 293 -17.20 -4.91 -9.46
CA ASN A 293 -16.77 -5.68 -10.68
C ASN A 293 -16.58 -4.87 -12.01
N ASP A 294 -15.51 -5.17 -12.85
CA ASP A 294 -15.01 -4.71 -14.23
C ASP A 294 -13.68 -3.88 -14.51
N ARG A 295 -12.64 -4.23 -15.32
CA ARG A 295 -12.30 -5.30 -16.32
C ARG A 295 -10.76 -5.53 -16.49
N CYS A 296 -10.35 -6.76 -16.78
CA CYS A 296 -9.11 -7.16 -17.47
C CYS A 296 -9.51 -8.13 -18.61
N GLY A 297 -8.90 -8.01 -19.79
CA GLY A 297 -9.34 -8.71 -21.02
C GLY A 297 -9.25 -10.23 -20.96
N THR A 298 -10.18 -10.93 -21.60
CA THR A 298 -10.27 -12.41 -21.65
C THR A 298 -9.77 -12.91 -23.00
N VAL A 299 -8.81 -13.83 -23.04
CA VAL A 299 -8.34 -14.41 -24.32
C VAL A 299 -9.30 -15.51 -24.75
N PHE A 300 -9.82 -15.42 -25.97
CA PHE A 300 -10.67 -16.45 -26.58
C PHE A 300 -9.99 -17.07 -27.79
N LEU A 301 -9.80 -18.40 -27.73
CA LEU A 301 -9.26 -19.22 -28.79
C LEU A 301 -10.31 -20.23 -29.23
N THR A 302 -10.64 -20.23 -30.52
CA THR A 302 -11.46 -21.27 -31.15
C THR A 302 -10.53 -22.28 -31.79
N HIS A 303 -10.64 -23.56 -31.42
CA HIS A 303 -9.84 -24.63 -32.01
C HIS A 303 -10.73 -25.57 -32.83
N SER A 304 -10.26 -25.99 -34.01
CA SER A 304 -10.72 -27.15 -34.78
C SER A 304 -12.24 -27.28 -34.94
N VAL A 305 -12.75 -26.82 -36.08
CA VAL A 305 -14.13 -27.09 -36.51
C VAL A 305 -14.14 -28.26 -37.48
N ARG A 306 -15.09 -29.18 -37.32
CA ARG A 306 -15.36 -30.26 -38.29
C ARG A 306 -16.86 -30.46 -38.43
N ALA A 307 -17.33 -30.89 -39.58
CA ALA A 307 -18.73 -31.23 -39.79
C ALA A 307 -18.90 -32.69 -40.19
N ALA A 308 -20.11 -33.21 -40.02
CA ALA A 308 -20.47 -34.55 -40.47
C ALA A 308 -21.87 -34.57 -41.07
N GLY A 309 -22.03 -35.33 -42.15
CA GLY A 309 -23.32 -35.50 -42.84
C GLY A 309 -23.91 -34.20 -43.39
N LEU A 310 -23.07 -33.28 -43.88
CA LEU A 310 -23.55 -32.10 -44.60
C LEU A 310 -24.23 -32.50 -45.92
N TRP A 311 -25.24 -31.73 -46.34
CA TRP A 311 -25.99 -31.99 -47.57
C TRP A 311 -26.62 -30.71 -48.17
N GLY A 312 -25.87 -29.93 -48.94
CA GLY A 312 -26.41 -28.81 -49.73
C GLY A 312 -26.70 -29.22 -51.17
N ASP A 313 -25.73 -29.83 -51.84
CA ASP A 313 -25.82 -30.24 -53.25
C ASP A 313 -26.77 -31.42 -53.53
N TRP A 314 -27.43 -31.36 -54.69
CA TRP A 314 -28.34 -32.43 -55.16
C TRP A 314 -27.65 -33.56 -55.93
N PHE A 315 -26.50 -33.27 -56.57
CA PHE A 315 -25.80 -34.18 -57.48
C PHE A 315 -24.34 -34.45 -57.12
N THR A 316 -23.74 -33.64 -56.25
CA THR A 316 -22.36 -33.70 -55.76
C THR A 316 -22.32 -33.75 -54.23
N SER A 317 -21.14 -33.89 -53.63
CA SER A 317 -20.99 -33.68 -52.18
C SER A 317 -20.76 -32.19 -51.92
N THR A 318 -21.15 -31.72 -50.73
CA THR A 318 -21.07 -30.32 -50.31
C THR A 318 -19.67 -29.69 -50.37
N ASP A 319 -19.61 -28.44 -50.80
CA ASP A 319 -18.47 -27.53 -50.82
C ASP A 319 -18.48 -26.62 -49.57
N GLY A 320 -18.26 -27.24 -48.41
CA GLY A 320 -18.53 -26.61 -47.11
C GLY A 320 -17.50 -25.59 -46.63
N PHE A 321 -17.98 -24.50 -46.02
CA PHE A 321 -17.19 -23.61 -45.16
C PHE A 321 -17.97 -23.09 -43.95
N VAL A 322 -17.25 -22.62 -42.94
CA VAL A 322 -17.81 -22.08 -41.69
C VAL A 322 -17.48 -20.60 -41.54
N LYS A 323 -18.50 -19.81 -41.18
CA LYS A 323 -18.36 -18.44 -40.68
C LYS A 323 -18.56 -18.43 -39.16
N VAL A 324 -17.66 -17.77 -38.45
CA VAL A 324 -17.70 -17.58 -37.01
C VAL A 324 -17.88 -16.09 -36.73
N PHE A 325 -18.97 -15.75 -36.04
CA PHE A 325 -19.28 -14.38 -35.66
C PHE A 325 -19.14 -14.19 -34.17
N PHE A 326 -18.37 -13.17 -33.80
CA PHE A 326 -18.24 -12.73 -32.43
C PHE A 326 -18.04 -11.21 -32.41
N ASN A 327 -18.84 -10.50 -31.60
CA ASN A 327 -18.76 -9.04 -31.46
C ASN A 327 -18.75 -8.27 -32.81
N LYS A 328 -19.60 -8.69 -33.76
CA LYS A 328 -19.69 -8.16 -35.15
C LYS A 328 -18.45 -8.38 -36.02
N ILE A 329 -17.45 -9.12 -35.55
CA ILE A 329 -16.31 -9.57 -36.33
C ILE A 329 -16.68 -10.93 -36.94
N GLU A 330 -16.43 -11.07 -38.23
CA GLU A 330 -16.63 -12.30 -38.99
C GLU A 330 -15.26 -12.92 -39.30
N HIS A 331 -15.11 -14.20 -38.95
CA HIS A 331 -14.00 -15.03 -39.39
C HIS A 331 -14.53 -16.14 -40.30
N ARG A 332 -13.88 -16.32 -41.45
CA ARG A 332 -14.25 -17.33 -42.44
C ARG A 332 -13.13 -18.37 -42.57
N THR A 333 -13.52 -19.64 -42.56
CA THR A 333 -12.63 -20.76 -42.89
C THR A 333 -12.42 -20.90 -44.40
N HIS A 334 -11.38 -21.62 -44.81
CA HIS A 334 -11.23 -22.00 -46.21
C HIS A 334 -12.34 -22.99 -46.61
N VAL A 335 -12.66 -23.05 -47.90
CA VAL A 335 -13.70 -23.94 -48.42
C VAL A 335 -13.08 -25.32 -48.69
N ILE A 336 -13.78 -26.39 -48.28
CA ILE A 336 -13.39 -27.77 -48.58
C ILE A 336 -14.41 -28.33 -49.56
N THR A 337 -13.97 -28.57 -50.79
CA THR A 337 -14.84 -29.00 -51.88
C THR A 337 -15.14 -30.49 -51.87
N ASN A 338 -16.35 -30.88 -52.29
CA ASN A 338 -16.83 -32.23 -52.54
C ASN A 338 -16.63 -33.15 -51.33
N ASN A 339 -17.01 -32.70 -50.14
CA ASN A 339 -16.84 -33.45 -48.89
C ASN A 339 -17.98 -33.19 -47.89
N ASN A 340 -18.79 -34.22 -47.63
CA ASN A 340 -19.88 -34.15 -46.64
C ASN A 340 -19.41 -34.24 -45.17
N ASN A 341 -18.13 -34.53 -44.92
CA ASN A 341 -17.52 -34.59 -43.59
C ASN A 341 -16.21 -33.78 -43.53
N PRO A 342 -16.26 -32.46 -43.78
CA PRO A 342 -15.08 -31.61 -43.85
C PRO A 342 -14.44 -31.39 -42.47
N HIS A 343 -13.10 -31.30 -42.46
CA HIS A 343 -12.29 -30.98 -41.30
C HIS A 343 -11.42 -29.77 -41.62
N TRP A 344 -11.79 -28.58 -41.12
CA TRP A 344 -11.10 -27.34 -41.46
C TRP A 344 -9.83 -27.08 -40.65
N ASP A 345 -9.67 -27.77 -39.51
CA ASP A 345 -8.51 -27.69 -38.60
C ASP A 345 -7.90 -26.28 -38.44
N MET A 346 -8.78 -25.28 -38.37
CA MET A 346 -8.41 -23.86 -38.27
C MET A 346 -8.50 -23.41 -36.81
N VAL A 347 -7.48 -22.68 -36.38
CA VAL A 347 -7.50 -21.96 -35.09
C VAL A 347 -7.87 -20.51 -35.36
N ILE A 348 -8.94 -20.05 -34.73
CA ILE A 348 -9.40 -18.66 -34.81
C ILE A 348 -9.12 -18.04 -33.45
N ASP A 349 -8.09 -17.18 -33.39
CA ASP A 349 -7.74 -16.37 -32.23
C ASP A 349 -8.42 -15.01 -32.32
N LEU A 350 -9.32 -14.71 -31.38
CA LEU A 350 -9.99 -13.42 -31.31
C LEU A 350 -9.24 -12.43 -30.41
N GLY A 351 -8.14 -12.84 -29.77
CA GLY A 351 -7.40 -12.05 -28.81
C GLY A 351 -8.19 -11.74 -27.54
N ASP A 352 -7.84 -10.62 -26.90
CA ASP A 352 -8.50 -10.14 -25.68
C ASP A 352 -9.89 -9.57 -26.01
N GLN A 353 -10.92 -10.28 -25.56
CA GLN A 353 -12.32 -9.94 -25.75
C GLN A 353 -13.05 -9.73 -24.42
N ASP A 354 -14.17 -9.02 -24.51
CA ASP A 354 -14.99 -8.68 -23.37
C ASP A 354 -16.30 -9.45 -23.34
N LEU A 355 -16.37 -10.43 -22.43
CA LEU A 355 -17.52 -11.33 -22.30
C LEU A 355 -18.71 -10.72 -21.54
N SER A 356 -18.55 -9.55 -20.93
CA SER A 356 -19.65 -8.89 -20.20
C SER A 356 -20.74 -8.36 -21.13
N SER A 357 -20.36 -7.98 -22.35
CA SER A 357 -21.20 -7.23 -23.29
C SER A 357 -21.71 -8.14 -24.42
N VAL A 358 -20.88 -9.10 -24.84
CA VAL A 358 -21.22 -10.12 -25.83
C VAL A 358 -20.62 -11.45 -25.38
N ASN A 359 -21.46 -12.40 -24.98
CA ASN A 359 -21.02 -13.70 -24.46
C ASN A 359 -21.42 -14.87 -25.36
N LYS A 360 -21.90 -14.61 -26.58
CA LYS A 360 -22.30 -15.63 -27.54
C LYS A 360 -21.43 -15.58 -28.77
N VAL A 361 -20.98 -16.75 -29.21
CA VAL A 361 -20.39 -16.96 -30.53
C VAL A 361 -21.45 -17.60 -31.42
N LYS A 362 -21.57 -17.13 -32.66
CA LYS A 362 -22.45 -17.70 -33.68
C LYS A 362 -21.62 -18.42 -34.72
N PHE A 363 -22.00 -19.65 -35.03
CA PHE A 363 -21.46 -20.42 -36.14
C PHE A 363 -22.51 -20.50 -37.24
N GLU A 364 -22.08 -20.31 -38.48
CA GLU A 364 -22.87 -20.58 -39.67
C GLU A 364 -22.08 -21.49 -40.60
N VAL A 365 -22.73 -22.54 -41.09
CA VAL A 365 -22.15 -23.47 -42.06
C VAL A 365 -22.83 -23.24 -43.39
N TRP A 366 -22.02 -23.02 -44.42
CA TRP A 366 -22.44 -22.65 -45.75
C TRP A 366 -21.92 -23.66 -46.77
N ASP A 367 -22.71 -23.90 -47.81
CA ASP A 367 -22.30 -24.59 -49.04
C ASP A 367 -21.96 -23.55 -50.10
N GLN A 368 -20.82 -23.71 -50.77
CA GLN A 368 -20.40 -22.76 -51.80
C GLN A 368 -20.78 -23.27 -53.19
N ASP A 369 -21.73 -22.60 -53.84
CA ASP A 369 -22.11 -22.90 -55.22
C ASP A 369 -21.34 -22.05 -56.25
N SER A 370 -21.30 -22.51 -57.49
CA SER A 370 -20.70 -21.76 -58.61
C SER A 370 -21.54 -20.51 -58.95
N GLY A 371 -21.24 -19.36 -58.32
CA GLY A 371 -21.94 -18.11 -58.57
C GLY A 371 -22.00 -17.16 -57.35
N TRP A 372 -23.19 -16.58 -57.09
CA TRP A 372 -23.48 -15.63 -56.01
C TRP A 372 -24.44 -16.18 -54.93
N ASP A 373 -24.78 -17.47 -54.98
CA ASP A 373 -25.85 -18.07 -54.17
C ASP A 373 -25.26 -19.15 -53.26
N ASP A 374 -24.53 -18.75 -52.23
CA ASP A 374 -24.03 -19.69 -51.21
C ASP A 374 -25.21 -20.13 -50.31
N ASP A 375 -25.40 -21.43 -50.12
CA ASP A 375 -26.53 -22.01 -49.38
C ASP A 375 -26.23 -22.15 -47.88
N LEU A 376 -27.10 -21.60 -47.01
CA LEU A 376 -26.96 -21.76 -45.56
C LEU A 376 -27.43 -23.15 -45.10
N LEU A 377 -26.48 -24.03 -44.76
CA LEU A 377 -26.74 -25.39 -44.26
C LEU A 377 -27.23 -25.42 -42.81
N GLY A 378 -26.86 -24.40 -42.03
CA GLY A 378 -27.40 -24.18 -40.70
C GLY A 378 -26.59 -23.18 -39.87
N ALA A 379 -27.18 -22.76 -38.76
CA ALA A 379 -26.55 -21.85 -37.81
C ALA A 379 -26.80 -22.27 -36.36
N CYS A 380 -25.87 -21.96 -35.47
CA CYS A 380 -26.05 -22.14 -34.03
C CYS A 380 -25.35 -21.04 -33.24
N GLU A 381 -25.90 -20.69 -32.08
CA GLU A 381 -25.28 -19.80 -31.12
C GLU A 381 -24.88 -20.56 -29.86
N LYS A 382 -23.69 -20.28 -29.34
CA LYS A 382 -23.18 -20.90 -28.12
C LYS A 382 -22.67 -19.85 -27.16
N VAL A 383 -23.06 -19.99 -25.90
CA VAL A 383 -22.56 -19.14 -24.82
C VAL A 383 -21.12 -19.54 -24.51
N LEU A 384 -20.23 -18.55 -24.45
CA LEU A 384 -18.85 -18.71 -24.08
C LEU A 384 -18.75 -18.94 -22.57
N THR A 385 -18.08 -20.03 -22.20
CA THR A 385 -17.81 -20.41 -20.81
C THR A 385 -16.32 -20.67 -20.64
N ALA A 386 -15.74 -20.18 -19.54
CA ALA A 386 -14.35 -20.40 -19.16
C ALA A 386 -13.92 -21.88 -19.26
N GLY A 387 -12.72 -22.11 -19.77
CA GLY A 387 -12.15 -23.43 -20.00
C GLY A 387 -12.35 -23.94 -21.42
N VAL A 388 -12.08 -25.24 -21.60
CA VAL A 388 -12.20 -25.94 -22.89
C VAL A 388 -13.56 -26.63 -22.96
N LYS A 389 -14.36 -26.30 -23.98
CA LYS A 389 -15.66 -26.91 -24.23
C LYS A 389 -15.69 -27.54 -25.61
N GLN A 390 -15.97 -28.84 -25.66
CA GLN A 390 -16.23 -29.59 -26.89
C GLN A 390 -17.70 -29.97 -26.90
N ASP A 391 -18.38 -29.63 -27.99
CA ASP A 391 -19.82 -29.88 -28.14
C ASP A 391 -20.18 -29.85 -29.63
N LEU A 392 -21.43 -30.08 -29.95
CA LEU A 392 -21.94 -30.10 -31.31
C LEU A 392 -23.13 -29.16 -31.52
N CYS A 393 -23.33 -28.77 -32.76
CA CYS A 393 -24.51 -28.08 -33.26
C CYS A 393 -25.23 -28.98 -34.25
N TYR A 394 -26.50 -29.25 -33.98
CA TYR A 394 -27.40 -29.84 -34.96
C TYR A 394 -27.76 -28.76 -35.99
N LEU A 395 -27.42 -28.99 -37.26
CA LEU A 395 -27.77 -28.11 -38.37
C LEU A 395 -29.06 -28.62 -39.01
N ASN A 396 -29.65 -27.81 -39.89
CA ASN A 396 -30.77 -28.30 -40.72
C ASN A 396 -30.31 -29.46 -41.62
N ARG A 397 -29.05 -29.39 -42.07
CA ARG A 397 -28.43 -30.36 -42.97
C ARG A 397 -27.06 -30.79 -42.46
N GLY A 398 -27.05 -31.70 -41.49
CA GLY A 398 -25.85 -32.28 -40.89
C GLY A 398 -25.56 -31.81 -39.47
N GLN A 399 -24.31 -31.96 -39.03
CA GLN A 399 -23.86 -31.60 -37.69
C GLN A 399 -22.51 -30.90 -37.73
N LEU A 400 -22.31 -29.88 -36.90
CA LEU A 400 -21.04 -29.18 -36.71
C LEU A 400 -20.48 -29.53 -35.33
N PHE A 401 -19.26 -30.04 -35.27
CA PHE A 401 -18.50 -30.23 -34.04
C PHE A 401 -17.50 -29.10 -33.88
N TYR A 402 -17.42 -28.55 -32.67
CA TYR A 402 -16.58 -27.40 -32.38
C TYR A 402 -15.87 -27.56 -31.03
N LYS A 403 -14.70 -26.94 -30.89
CA LYS A 403 -13.97 -26.83 -29.63
C LYS A 403 -13.70 -25.36 -29.32
N LEU A 404 -14.27 -24.87 -28.22
CA LEU A 404 -14.04 -23.53 -27.68
C LEU A 404 -13.04 -23.59 -26.54
N GLU A 405 -12.14 -22.61 -26.47
CA GLU A 405 -11.25 -22.42 -25.34
C GLU A 405 -11.29 -20.95 -24.89
N VAL A 406 -11.86 -20.72 -23.71
CA VAL A 406 -11.97 -19.39 -23.10
C VAL A 406 -11.01 -19.34 -21.92
N THR A 407 -10.01 -18.47 -21.94
CA THR A 407 -9.08 -18.29 -20.83
C THR A 407 -9.34 -16.96 -20.14
N CYS A 408 -9.79 -17.01 -18.88
CA CYS A 408 -10.02 -15.79 -18.10
C CYS A 408 -8.74 -14.98 -17.90
N ALA A 409 -8.89 -13.65 -17.90
CA ALA A 409 -7.82 -12.72 -17.60
C ALA A 409 -7.15 -13.03 -16.25
N PRO A 410 -5.90 -12.59 -16.04
CA PRO A 410 -5.33 -12.51 -14.72
C PRO A 410 -6.28 -11.77 -13.77
N SER A 411 -6.48 -12.36 -12.60
CA SER A 411 -7.39 -11.89 -11.56
C SER A 411 -8.90 -12.11 -11.79
N LEU A 412 -9.27 -12.90 -12.80
CA LEU A 412 -10.66 -13.29 -13.07
C LEU A 412 -10.85 -14.81 -13.06
N SER A 413 -12.08 -15.24 -12.84
CA SER A 413 -12.51 -16.63 -12.72
C SER A 413 -14.03 -16.76 -12.88
N GLY A 414 -14.55 -17.97 -12.66
CA GLY A 414 -15.96 -18.29 -12.88
C GLY A 414 -16.26 -18.58 -14.34
N ASP A 415 -17.43 -19.17 -14.60
CA ASP A 415 -17.81 -19.63 -15.93
C ASP A 415 -17.89 -18.48 -16.94
N SER A 416 -18.21 -17.27 -16.51
CA SER A 416 -18.27 -16.07 -17.33
C SER A 416 -17.00 -15.21 -17.29
N CYS A 417 -15.97 -15.63 -16.55
CA CYS A 417 -14.77 -14.83 -16.26
C CYS A 417 -15.07 -13.48 -15.55
N MET A 418 -16.16 -13.39 -14.79
CA MET A 418 -16.56 -12.16 -14.08
C MET A 418 -16.26 -12.20 -12.58
N ASP A 419 -15.87 -13.36 -12.05
CA ASP A 419 -15.60 -13.50 -10.62
C ASP A 419 -14.15 -13.12 -10.32
N TYR A 420 -13.96 -12.21 -9.38
CA TYR A 420 -12.61 -11.82 -8.95
C TYR A 420 -11.84 -13.02 -8.36
N LYS A 421 -10.60 -13.19 -8.82
CA LYS A 421 -9.62 -14.14 -8.31
C LYS A 421 -8.36 -13.37 -7.90
N PRO A 422 -7.77 -13.60 -6.71
CA PRO A 422 -6.47 -13.01 -6.40
C PRO A 422 -5.38 -13.49 -7.38
N SER A 423 -4.43 -12.62 -7.72
CA SER A 423 -3.27 -12.95 -8.56
C SER A 423 -1.99 -12.98 -7.71
N PRO A 424 -1.74 -14.06 -6.93
CA PRO A 424 -0.57 -14.15 -6.08
C PRO A 424 0.72 -14.21 -6.90
N MET A 425 1.81 -13.74 -6.31
CA MET A 425 3.15 -13.94 -6.84
C MET A 425 3.46 -15.44 -6.93
N ASN A 426 4.15 -15.84 -8.00
CA ASN A 426 4.63 -17.20 -8.17
C ASN A 426 5.38 -17.69 -6.91
N GLN A 427 5.14 -18.92 -6.47
CA GLN A 427 5.66 -19.46 -5.21
C GLN A 427 7.20 -19.47 -5.13
N SER A 428 7.88 -19.70 -6.25
CA SER A 428 9.35 -19.65 -6.33
C SER A 428 9.86 -18.22 -6.19
N LEU A 429 9.20 -17.26 -6.83
CA LEU A 429 9.53 -15.83 -6.71
C LEU A 429 9.18 -15.28 -5.31
N ARG A 430 8.10 -15.76 -4.70
CA ARG A 430 7.66 -15.35 -3.36
C ARG A 430 8.75 -15.56 -2.29
N LYS A 431 9.59 -16.59 -2.46
CA LYS A 431 10.72 -16.88 -1.58
C LYS A 431 11.94 -15.98 -1.83
N LEU A 432 12.06 -15.41 -3.03
CA LEU A 432 13.21 -14.62 -3.45
C LEU A 432 13.00 -13.12 -3.21
N TYR A 433 11.75 -12.66 -3.20
CA TYR A 433 11.39 -11.25 -3.12
C TYR A 433 10.69 -10.90 -1.82
N VAL A 434 11.05 -9.74 -1.26
CA VAL A 434 10.39 -9.20 -0.07
C VAL A 434 9.03 -8.55 -0.38
N SER A 435 8.80 -8.07 -1.60
CA SER A 435 7.51 -7.54 -2.06
C SER A 435 7.32 -7.77 -3.56
N ARG A 436 6.12 -7.53 -4.10
CA ARG A 436 5.88 -7.53 -5.56
C ARG A 436 6.64 -6.45 -6.32
N HIS A 437 6.95 -5.34 -5.65
CA HIS A 437 7.57 -4.17 -6.27
C HIS A 437 9.08 -4.09 -5.98
N ALA A 438 9.58 -4.95 -5.08
CA ALA A 438 10.98 -5.00 -4.70
C ALA A 438 11.86 -5.44 -5.87
N ARG A 439 13.06 -4.85 -5.96
CA ARG A 439 14.11 -5.28 -6.88
C ARG A 439 15.32 -5.82 -6.10
N PRO A 440 15.92 -6.93 -6.56
CA PRO A 440 17.09 -7.49 -5.90
C PRO A 440 18.29 -6.56 -6.03
N ILE A 441 19.13 -6.54 -5.00
CA ILE A 441 20.37 -5.78 -5.03
C ILE A 441 21.48 -6.59 -5.71
N PRO A 442 22.15 -6.04 -6.73
CA PRO A 442 23.29 -6.70 -7.37
C PRO A 442 24.39 -7.12 -6.38
N LYS A 443 24.96 -8.31 -6.57
CA LYS A 443 25.99 -8.89 -5.68
C LYS A 443 27.20 -7.98 -5.47
N ALA A 444 27.64 -7.29 -6.52
CA ALA A 444 28.74 -6.32 -6.44
C ALA A 444 28.47 -5.21 -5.42
N MET A 445 27.21 -4.79 -5.28
CA MET A 445 26.82 -3.73 -4.36
C MET A 445 26.73 -4.23 -2.91
N LEU A 446 26.29 -5.48 -2.71
CA LEU A 446 26.32 -6.12 -1.38
C LEU A 446 27.76 -6.21 -0.85
N LEU A 447 28.72 -6.53 -1.72
CA LEU A 447 30.13 -6.57 -1.36
C LEU A 447 30.68 -5.19 -0.98
N GLU A 448 30.32 -4.13 -1.72
CA GLU A 448 30.68 -2.75 -1.38
C GLU A 448 30.13 -2.33 0.01
N MET A 449 28.96 -2.85 0.40
CA MET A 449 28.32 -2.60 1.70
C MET A 449 28.90 -3.43 2.85
N GLY A 450 29.95 -4.22 2.62
CA GLY A 450 30.54 -5.11 3.63
C GLY A 450 29.65 -6.31 3.98
N VAL A 451 28.69 -6.66 3.12
CA VAL A 451 27.89 -7.88 3.24
C VAL A 451 28.67 -9.02 2.57
N PHE A 452 29.24 -9.90 3.38
CA PHE A 452 29.98 -11.07 2.90
C PHE A 452 29.00 -12.18 2.52
N VAL A 453 28.71 -12.30 1.22
CA VAL A 453 27.80 -13.31 0.67
C VAL A 453 28.56 -14.63 0.42
N ASN A 454 28.35 -15.65 1.25
CA ASN A 454 28.81 -17.02 0.96
C ASN A 454 27.99 -17.64 -0.18
N GLU A 455 28.54 -18.61 -0.92
CA GLU A 455 27.87 -19.28 -2.04
C GLU A 455 26.57 -20.03 -1.64
N SER A 456 26.41 -20.34 -0.35
CA SER A 456 25.20 -20.98 0.21
C SER A 456 23.93 -20.11 0.22
N TRP A 457 24.04 -18.80 -0.08
CA TRP A 457 22.90 -17.86 -0.03
C TRP A 457 22.11 -17.76 -1.36
N GLN A 458 22.45 -18.56 -2.37
CA GLN A 458 21.77 -18.54 -3.68
C GLN A 458 20.25 -18.85 -3.62
N ASN A 459 19.76 -19.42 -2.52
CA ASN A 459 18.36 -19.82 -2.33
C ASN A 459 17.61 -19.09 -1.21
N GLN A 460 18.16 -18.01 -0.63
CA GLN A 460 17.50 -17.27 0.46
C GLN A 460 17.39 -15.78 0.11
N SER A 461 16.18 -15.23 0.23
CA SER A 461 15.93 -13.79 0.14
C SER A 461 16.87 -13.05 1.09
N LEU A 462 17.64 -12.09 0.59
CA LEU A 462 18.28 -11.09 1.45
C LEU A 462 17.14 -10.23 2.04
N PRO A 463 16.87 -10.31 3.35
CA PRO A 463 15.65 -9.70 3.91
C PRO A 463 15.65 -8.16 3.90
N PHE A 464 16.81 -7.52 3.66
CA PHE A 464 17.03 -6.24 4.33
C PHE A 464 16.97 -5.00 3.47
N LEU A 465 16.79 -5.10 2.15
CA LEU A 465 17.08 -3.95 1.30
C LEU A 465 16.18 -3.88 0.07
N CYS A 466 15.16 -3.01 0.11
CA CYS A 466 14.41 -2.62 -1.09
C CYS A 466 15.10 -1.42 -1.76
N VAL A 467 15.22 -1.48 -3.09
CA VAL A 467 15.59 -0.34 -3.93
C VAL A 467 14.32 0.19 -4.59
N ASP A 468 14.01 1.46 -4.36
CA ASP A 468 12.95 2.17 -5.07
C ASP A 468 13.57 2.95 -6.24
N LEU A 469 13.04 2.75 -7.44
CA LEU A 469 13.47 3.45 -8.66
C LEU A 469 12.45 4.49 -9.13
N PHE A 470 11.29 4.62 -8.48
CA PHE A 470 10.19 5.43 -8.99
C PHE A 470 10.28 6.94 -8.74
N ASP A 471 11.29 7.42 -7.99
CA ASP A 471 11.55 8.85 -7.81
C ASP A 471 12.78 9.37 -8.57
N ALA A 472 13.40 8.55 -9.44
CA ALA A 472 14.45 9.03 -10.35
C ALA A 472 13.80 9.80 -11.51
N VAL A 473 13.21 10.96 -11.23
CA VAL A 473 13.04 12.00 -12.24
C VAL A 473 14.46 12.38 -12.67
N PRO A 474 14.83 12.28 -13.96
CA PRO A 474 16.08 12.87 -14.40
C PRO A 474 15.96 14.36 -14.11
N GLN A 475 16.81 14.88 -13.23
CA GLN A 475 17.16 16.29 -13.31
C GLN A 475 17.89 16.43 -14.65
N ASN A 476 17.12 16.74 -15.69
CA ASN A 476 17.70 17.22 -16.94
C ASN A 476 18.40 18.55 -16.62
N GLU A 477 19.70 18.53 -16.91
CA GLU A 477 20.67 19.60 -17.18
C GLU A 477 20.40 21.01 -16.66
#